data_AF-A0A841HPM3-F1
#
_entry.id   AF-A0A841HPM3-F1
#
_cell.length_a   1.000
_cell.length_b   1.000
_cell.length_c   1.000
_cell.angle_alpha   90.00
_cell.angle_beta   90.00
_cell.angle_gamma   90.00
#
_symmetry.space_group_name_H-M   'P 1'
#
loop_
_entity.id
_entity.type
_entity.pdbx_description
1 polymer ?
#
loop_
_entity_poly.entity_id
_entity_poly.type
_entity_poly.pdbx_seq_one_letter_code
_entity_poly.pdbx_strand_id
1 'polypeptide(L)'
;MRTTYGAIAAAIVIAATGSWWVVGDREQIASRILPPPARSPAVADRKIAADPFVEPQSSRVVTSADDALAPYASEKYQFLLTGMFEKPVDERLLLDALLERERIAVHLNTARQSHDDPVRRTIPDLQARVVEADGQIRALLHPTDYAAYELLKDSDIEQYQLGDYAAGISNVAPLSPADRRAILLTKLNYKRYFRQVLFDSGVLNPDLSPAEKQQAIAGISRALEEYKNSYLEEVRQYLFDDEQYALLRNYESSEFEAELAKLRSMAGG
;
A
#
# COMPACT_ATOMS: atom_id res chain seq x y z
N MET A 1 34.01 34.00 2.93
CA MET A 1 33.64 32.97 3.93
C MET A 1 32.58 32.07 3.30
N ARG A 2 32.97 30.85 2.94
CA ARG A 2 32.09 29.81 2.40
C ARG A 2 31.63 28.94 3.56
N THR A 3 30.34 28.89 3.82
CA THR A 3 29.73 27.91 4.72
C THR A 3 29.12 26.80 3.88
N THR A 4 29.81 25.66 3.88
CA THR A 4 29.33 24.34 3.47
C THR A 4 28.18 23.91 4.38
N TYR A 5 26.97 23.82 3.84
CA TYR A 5 25.89 23.06 4.48
C TYR A 5 25.95 21.62 3.98
N GLY A 6 26.10 20.71 4.94
CA GLY A 6 26.19 19.28 4.71
C GLY A 6 24.88 18.72 4.16
N ALA A 7 24.99 18.03 3.03
CA ALA A 7 23.99 17.10 2.56
C ALA A 7 24.00 15.88 3.48
N ILE A 8 23.02 15.78 4.39
CA ILE A 8 22.63 14.50 4.97
C ILE A 8 21.44 14.03 4.14
N ALA A 9 21.75 13.21 3.15
CA ALA A 9 20.78 12.46 2.38
C ALA A 9 20.06 11.49 3.31
N ALA A 10 18.76 11.68 3.52
CA ALA A 10 17.90 10.64 4.07
C ALA A 10 17.72 9.58 2.97
N ALA A 11 18.55 8.55 3.03
CA ALA A 11 18.38 7.35 2.23
C ALA A 11 17.15 6.58 2.76
N ILE A 12 15.96 6.91 2.24
CA ILE A 12 14.88 5.94 2.19
C ILE A 12 15.34 4.90 1.19
N VAL A 13 15.96 3.83 1.69
CA VAL A 13 16.37 2.68 0.88
C VAL A 13 15.09 1.94 0.49
N ILE A 14 14.47 2.37 -0.62
CA ILE A 14 13.56 1.51 -1.38
C ILE A 14 14.46 0.56 -2.17
N ALA A 15 14.86 -0.55 -1.55
CA ALA A 15 15.44 -1.66 -2.28
C ALA A 15 14.33 -2.35 -3.10
N ALA A 16 13.91 -1.71 -4.19
CA ALA A 16 12.94 -2.24 -5.14
C ALA A 16 13.64 -3.15 -6.16
N THR A 17 14.13 -4.31 -5.72
CA THR A 17 14.42 -5.42 -6.64
C THR A 17 13.17 -6.26 -6.84
N GLY A 18 12.26 -5.73 -7.68
CA GLY A 18 11.75 -6.47 -8.84
C GLY A 18 10.84 -7.69 -8.64
N SER A 19 9.79 -7.64 -7.82
CA SER A 19 8.59 -8.47 -8.02
C SER A 19 7.36 -7.81 -7.42
N TRP A 20 6.35 -7.49 -8.25
CA TRP A 20 5.17 -6.73 -7.82
C TRP A 20 4.22 -7.53 -6.91
N TRP A 21 4.45 -8.84 -6.72
CA TRP A 21 3.73 -9.72 -5.78
C TRP A 21 4.52 -10.17 -4.55
N VAL A 22 5.86 -10.04 -4.50
CA VAL A 22 6.67 -10.65 -3.41
C VAL A 22 6.67 -9.82 -2.13
N VAL A 23 6.45 -8.50 -2.20
CA VAL A 23 6.71 -7.60 -1.06
C VAL A 23 5.53 -7.45 -0.07
N GLY A 24 4.34 -8.00 -0.35
CA GLY A 24 3.14 -7.69 0.47
C GLY A 24 2.55 -8.77 1.37
N ASP A 25 2.37 -10.00 0.90
CA ASP A 25 1.02 -10.57 1.06
C ASP A 25 0.90 -12.01 1.57
N ARG A 26 1.78 -12.45 2.49
CA ARG A 26 1.53 -13.71 3.23
C ARG A 26 0.77 -13.52 4.55
N GLU A 27 0.90 -12.36 5.21
CA GLU A 27 0.27 -12.13 6.53
C GLU A 27 -1.00 -11.27 6.50
N GLN A 28 -1.15 -10.34 5.54
CA GLN A 28 -2.37 -9.50 5.44
C GLN A 28 -3.62 -10.28 4.99
N ILE A 29 -3.46 -11.43 4.34
CA ILE A 29 -4.58 -12.27 3.91
C ILE A 29 -5.13 -13.11 5.07
N ALA A 30 -4.29 -13.50 6.04
CA ALA A 30 -4.69 -14.29 7.20
C ALA A 30 -5.58 -13.51 8.19
N SER A 31 -5.48 -12.18 8.25
CA SER A 31 -6.25 -11.34 9.17
C SER A 31 -7.68 -11.02 8.70
N ARG A 32 -8.09 -11.44 7.50
CA ARG A 32 -9.45 -11.22 6.98
C ARG A 32 -10.49 -12.26 7.43
N ILE A 33 -10.10 -13.22 8.27
CA ILE A 33 -11.02 -14.20 8.85
C ILE A 33 -11.12 -13.95 10.37
N LEU A 34 -11.98 -13.01 10.76
CA LEU A 34 -12.46 -12.90 12.14
C LEU A 34 -14.00 -12.89 12.16
N PRO A 35 -14.64 -13.76 12.98
CA PRO A 35 -16.09 -13.74 13.16
C PRO A 35 -16.54 -12.49 13.94
N PRO A 36 -17.83 -12.09 13.84
CA PRO A 36 -18.31 -10.89 14.51
C PRO A 36 -18.17 -11.00 16.04
N PRO A 37 -17.81 -9.92 16.76
CA PRO A 37 -17.68 -9.97 18.21
C PRO A 37 -19.03 -10.22 18.87
N ALA A 38 -19.07 -11.26 19.71
CA ALA A 38 -20.18 -11.54 20.60
C ALA A 38 -20.29 -10.46 21.70
N ARG A 39 -21.52 -10.23 22.14
CA ARG A 39 -21.95 -9.23 23.14
C ARG A 39 -21.17 -9.31 24.45
N SER A 40 -20.81 -8.15 24.99
CA SER A 40 -20.26 -7.94 26.34
C SER A 40 -21.22 -8.40 27.45
N PRO A 41 -20.67 -8.78 28.61
CA PRO A 41 -21.31 -8.56 29.89
C PRO A 41 -20.53 -7.62 30.82
N ALA A 42 -21.30 -6.66 31.36
CA ALA A 42 -21.33 -6.11 32.71
C ALA A 42 -20.03 -5.84 33.52
N VAL A 43 -19.82 -4.53 33.73
CA VAL A 43 -19.48 -3.80 34.97
C VAL A 43 -19.26 -4.64 36.24
N ALA A 44 -18.08 -4.49 36.84
CA ALA A 44 -17.87 -4.71 38.26
C ALA A 44 -16.94 -3.61 38.84
N ASP A 45 -17.42 -3.02 39.94
CA ASP A 45 -16.83 -1.95 40.73
C ASP A 45 -15.38 -2.21 41.16
N ARG A 46 -14.52 -1.18 41.07
CA ARG A 46 -13.27 -1.14 41.83
C ARG A 46 -13.03 0.24 42.45
N LYS A 47 -13.08 0.26 43.78
CA LYS A 47 -12.73 1.35 44.70
C LYS A 47 -11.41 2.03 44.33
N ILE A 48 -11.45 3.35 44.19
CA ILE A 48 -10.29 4.23 44.04
C ILE A 48 -9.81 4.61 45.45
N ALA A 49 -8.59 4.20 45.80
CA ALA A 49 -7.82 4.80 46.89
C ALA A 49 -6.77 5.72 46.26
N ALA A 50 -6.80 6.99 46.67
CA ALA A 50 -5.91 8.04 46.21
C ALA A 50 -4.51 7.88 46.81
N ASP A 51 -3.48 8.10 46.00
CA ASP A 51 -2.23 8.68 46.47
C ASP A 51 -1.62 9.55 45.34
N PRO A 52 -0.96 10.68 45.68
CA PRO A 52 -0.56 11.69 44.70
C PRO A 52 0.86 11.43 44.21
N PHE A 53 1.04 11.24 42.91
CA PHE A 53 2.35 11.36 42.28
C PHE A 53 2.28 12.39 41.16
N VAL A 54 3.03 13.48 41.38
CA VAL A 54 3.23 14.58 40.45
C VAL A 54 4.06 14.09 39.26
N GLU A 55 3.65 14.56 38.08
CA GLU A 55 4.15 14.34 36.72
C GLU A 55 5.68 14.23 36.56
N PRO A 56 6.10 13.65 35.42
CA PRO A 56 6.65 14.55 34.42
C PRO A 56 5.87 14.44 33.10
N GLN A 57 5.36 15.59 32.67
CA GLN A 57 4.87 15.79 31.32
C GLN A 57 5.96 15.36 30.35
N SER A 58 5.67 14.28 29.63
CA SER A 58 6.48 13.86 28.50
C SER A 58 6.25 14.87 27.39
N SER A 59 7.03 15.95 27.42
CA SER A 59 7.25 16.82 26.27
C SER A 59 7.70 15.92 25.12
N ARG A 60 6.76 15.58 24.23
CA ARG A 60 7.00 14.87 22.99
C ARG A 60 7.94 15.74 22.16
N VAL A 61 9.23 15.45 22.24
CA VAL A 61 10.23 15.96 21.33
C VAL A 61 10.00 15.24 20.01
N VAL A 62 9.08 15.79 19.21
CA VAL A 62 8.80 15.39 17.84
C VAL A 62 9.93 15.97 16.99
N THR A 63 10.95 15.17 16.68
CA THR A 63 12.17 15.63 15.99
C THR A 63 12.29 15.01 14.61
N SER A 64 12.23 15.86 13.57
CA SER A 64 12.65 15.70 12.16
C SER A 64 12.11 14.53 11.32
N ALA A 65 11.91 13.34 11.89
CA ALA A 65 11.35 12.18 11.19
C ALA A 65 9.84 12.38 10.94
N ASP A 66 9.12 12.90 11.93
CA ASP A 66 7.71 13.25 11.80
C ASP A 66 7.49 14.41 10.80
N ASP A 67 8.42 15.36 10.73
CA ASP A 67 8.38 16.48 9.76
C ASP A 67 8.54 16.00 8.31
N ALA A 68 9.26 14.89 8.09
CA ALA A 68 9.40 14.26 6.78
C ALA A 68 8.24 13.31 6.45
N LEU A 69 7.55 12.77 7.46
CA LEU A 69 6.46 11.82 7.27
C LEU A 69 5.15 12.51 6.85
N ALA A 70 4.88 13.72 7.34
CA ALA A 70 3.72 14.52 6.94
C ALA A 70 3.63 14.80 5.42
N PRO A 71 4.69 15.29 4.74
CA PRO A 71 4.64 15.49 3.29
C PRO A 71 4.54 14.15 2.54
N TYR A 72 5.20 13.09 3.02
CA TYR A 72 5.07 11.76 2.43
C TYR A 72 3.63 11.23 2.50
N ALA A 73 2.98 11.30 3.66
CA ALA A 73 1.59 10.86 3.81
C ALA A 73 0.65 11.71 2.94
N SER A 74 0.88 13.02 2.86
CA SER A 74 0.09 13.93 2.02
C SER A 74 0.22 13.57 0.53
N GLU A 75 1.44 13.28 0.06
CA GLU A 75 1.70 12.85 -1.31
C GLU A 75 1.06 11.48 -1.60
N LYS A 76 1.26 10.51 -0.72
CA LYS A 76 0.70 9.15 -0.84
C LYS A 76 -0.82 9.15 -0.91
N TYR A 77 -1.48 9.98 -0.11
CA TYR A 77 -2.93 10.05 -0.05
C TYR A 77 -3.52 11.20 -0.87
N GLN A 78 -2.73 11.85 -1.73
CA GLN A 78 -3.21 12.97 -2.54
C GLN A 78 -4.43 12.61 -3.38
N PHE A 79 -4.51 11.37 -3.91
CA PHE A 79 -5.65 10.90 -4.71
C PHE A 79 -6.91 10.59 -3.91
N LEU A 80 -6.77 10.43 -2.59
CA LEU A 80 -7.88 10.36 -1.63
C LEU A 80 -8.34 11.77 -1.27
N LEU A 81 -7.40 12.67 -0.97
CA LEU A 81 -7.67 14.02 -0.48
C LEU A 81 -8.15 15.00 -1.57
N THR A 82 -7.73 14.81 -2.82
CA THR A 82 -8.18 15.60 -3.98
C THR A 82 -9.52 15.13 -4.55
N GLY A 83 -10.06 14.02 -4.04
CA GLY A 83 -11.41 13.57 -4.37
C GLY A 83 -12.45 14.48 -3.73
N MET A 84 -13.55 14.76 -4.45
CA MET A 84 -14.73 15.31 -3.79
C MET A 84 -15.26 14.24 -2.84
N PHE A 85 -14.95 14.35 -1.54
CA PHE A 85 -15.58 13.51 -0.53
C PHE A 85 -17.09 13.63 -0.69
N GLU A 86 -17.79 12.48 -0.71
CA GLU A 86 -19.25 12.48 -0.82
C GLU A 86 -19.92 13.22 0.37
N LYS A 87 -19.19 13.32 1.49
CA LYS A 87 -19.61 14.04 2.70
C LYS A 87 -18.46 14.92 3.20
N PRO A 88 -18.76 16.02 3.92
CA PRO A 88 -17.73 16.80 4.59
C PRO A 88 -17.00 15.90 5.60
N VAL A 89 -15.73 15.64 5.33
CA VAL A 89 -14.79 14.99 6.25
C VAL A 89 -13.99 16.08 6.94
N ASP A 90 -13.73 15.93 8.23
CA ASP A 90 -12.71 16.74 8.89
C ASP A 90 -11.34 16.31 8.36
N GLU A 91 -10.87 17.02 7.33
CA GLU A 91 -9.63 16.72 6.62
C GLU A 91 -8.43 16.68 7.57
N ARG A 92 -8.42 17.51 8.62
CA ARG A 92 -7.35 17.50 9.61
C ARG A 92 -7.34 16.21 10.41
N LEU A 93 -8.51 15.79 10.91
CA LEU A 93 -8.61 14.50 11.63
C LEU A 93 -8.25 13.32 10.73
N LEU A 94 -8.63 13.35 9.46
CA LEU A 94 -8.24 12.33 8.49
C LEU A 94 -6.72 12.31 8.27
N LEU A 95 -6.10 13.47 8.04
CA LEU A 95 -4.65 13.59 7.87
C LEU A 95 -3.89 13.10 9.09
N ASP A 96 -4.33 13.47 10.30
CA ASP A 96 -3.71 13.02 11.55
C ASP A 96 -3.80 11.48 11.68
N ALA A 97 -4.94 10.88 11.31
CA ALA A 97 -5.12 9.43 11.32
C ALA A 97 -4.25 8.71 10.27
N LEU A 98 -4.17 9.25 9.04
CA LEU A 98 -3.32 8.73 7.98
C LEU A 98 -1.83 8.81 8.37
N LEU A 99 -1.42 9.91 9.00
CA LEU A 99 -0.05 10.10 9.46
C LEU A 99 0.34 9.10 10.57
N GLU A 100 -0.54 8.87 11.55
CA GLU A 100 -0.29 7.86 12.58
C GLU A 100 -0.21 6.46 11.98
N ARG A 101 -1.08 6.13 11.01
CA ARG A 101 -1.01 4.86 10.29
C ARG A 101 0.35 4.67 9.60
N GLU A 102 0.83 5.67 8.88
CA GLU A 102 2.15 5.58 8.22
C GLU A 102 3.30 5.47 9.23
N ARG A 103 3.22 6.17 10.38
CA ARG A 103 4.21 6.06 11.45
C ARG A 103 4.32 4.62 11.96
N ILE A 104 3.17 3.97 12.20
CA ILE A 104 3.13 2.57 12.64
C ILE A 104 3.63 1.65 11.52
N ALA A 105 3.23 1.87 10.26
CA ALA A 105 3.65 1.06 9.12
C ALA A 105 5.17 1.09 8.91
N VAL A 106 5.80 2.27 9.04
CA VAL A 106 7.26 2.40 9.00
C VAL A 106 7.91 1.57 10.10
N HIS A 107 7.46 1.69 11.35
CA HIS A 107 7.99 0.89 12.46
C HIS A 107 7.81 -0.62 12.23
N LEU A 108 6.65 -1.04 11.72
CA LEU A 108 6.38 -2.44 11.38
C LEU A 108 7.36 -2.96 10.33
N ASN A 109 7.60 -2.19 9.27
CA ASN A 109 8.54 -2.55 8.22
C ASN A 109 9.99 -2.60 8.73
N THR A 110 10.41 -1.62 9.54
CA THR A 110 11.71 -1.65 10.23
C THR A 110 11.85 -2.88 11.12
N ALA A 111 10.82 -3.23 11.89
CA ALA A 111 10.84 -4.39 12.77
C ALA A 111 10.94 -5.71 12.00
N ARG A 112 10.25 -5.82 10.86
CA ARG A 112 10.31 -6.99 9.96
C ARG A 112 11.69 -7.19 9.33
N GLN A 113 12.40 -6.10 9.03
CA GLN A 113 13.75 -6.14 8.45
C GLN A 113 14.85 -6.32 9.50
N SER A 114 14.54 -6.06 10.78
CA SER A 114 15.51 -6.19 11.87
C SER A 114 15.93 -7.63 12.10
N HIS A 115 17.19 -7.81 12.50
CA HIS A 115 17.72 -9.09 12.99
C HIS A 115 17.72 -9.17 14.53
N ASP A 116 17.26 -8.11 15.20
CA ASP A 116 17.17 -8.01 16.66
C ASP A 116 15.86 -8.64 17.16
N ASP A 117 15.97 -9.72 17.95
CA ASP A 117 14.83 -10.49 18.45
C ASP A 117 13.84 -9.65 19.30
N PRO A 118 14.31 -8.84 20.27
CA PRO A 118 13.48 -7.83 20.96
C PRO A 118 12.63 -6.98 20.01
N VAL A 119 13.20 -6.46 18.92
CA VAL A 119 12.49 -5.64 17.95
C VAL A 119 11.45 -6.48 17.20
N ARG A 120 11.82 -7.69 16.76
CA ARG A 120 10.89 -8.59 16.05
C ARG A 120 9.71 -9.02 16.91
N ARG A 121 9.88 -9.14 18.23
CA ARG A 121 8.77 -9.45 19.16
C ARG A 121 7.70 -8.38 19.22
N THR A 122 7.97 -7.15 18.75
CA THR A 122 6.96 -6.07 18.68
C THR A 122 6.06 -6.17 17.45
N ILE A 123 6.35 -7.04 16.48
CA ILE A 123 5.61 -7.16 15.22
C ILE A 123 4.10 -7.39 15.46
N PRO A 124 3.65 -8.32 16.32
CA PRO A 124 2.22 -8.55 16.55
C PRO A 124 1.50 -7.31 17.08
N ASP A 125 2.12 -6.57 18.00
CA ASP A 125 1.55 -5.35 18.57
C ASP A 125 1.46 -4.24 17.52
N LEU A 126 2.49 -4.08 16.69
CA LEU A 126 2.49 -3.12 15.58
C LEU A 126 1.42 -3.47 14.55
N GLN A 127 1.22 -4.76 14.23
CA GLN A 127 0.15 -5.22 13.34
C GLN A 127 -1.23 -4.89 13.91
N ALA A 128 -1.47 -5.15 15.20
CA ALA A 128 -2.72 -4.79 15.85
C ALA A 128 -2.99 -3.27 15.79
N ARG A 129 -1.95 -2.46 15.98
CA ARG A 129 -2.04 -0.99 15.87
C ARG A 129 -2.33 -0.51 14.45
N VAL A 130 -1.80 -1.15 13.41
CA VAL A 130 -2.17 -0.84 12.02
C VAL A 130 -3.67 -1.12 11.80
N VAL A 131 -4.17 -2.26 12.27
CA VAL A 131 -5.60 -2.61 12.14
C VAL A 131 -6.49 -1.59 12.89
N GLU A 132 -6.05 -1.16 14.07
CA GLU A 132 -6.75 -0.11 14.82
C GLU A 132 -6.77 1.23 14.06
N ALA A 133 -5.64 1.67 13.51
CA ALA A 133 -5.54 2.89 12.73
C ALA A 133 -6.42 2.83 11.46
N ASP A 134 -6.41 1.70 10.74
CA ASP A 134 -7.29 1.47 9.59
C ASP A 134 -8.77 1.54 10.00
N GLY A 135 -9.12 1.05 11.20
CA GLY A 135 -10.47 1.16 11.78
C GLY A 135 -10.88 2.59 12.10
N GLN A 136 -9.97 3.42 12.60
CA GLN A 136 -10.20 4.84 12.83
C GLN A 136 -10.43 5.60 11.52
N ILE A 137 -9.62 5.32 10.49
CA ILE A 137 -9.79 5.91 9.15
C ILE A 137 -11.13 5.50 8.54
N ARG A 138 -11.53 4.22 8.69
CA ARG A 138 -12.85 3.73 8.24
C ARG A 138 -14.01 4.49 8.87
N ALA A 139 -13.89 4.89 10.14
CA ALA A 139 -14.94 5.62 10.83
C ALA A 139 -15.07 7.08 10.35
N LEU A 140 -14.01 7.64 9.76
CA LEU A 140 -13.98 9.02 9.23
C LEU A 140 -14.48 9.10 7.78
N LEU A 141 -14.29 8.04 6.99
CA LEU A 141 -14.56 8.03 5.55
C LEU A 141 -15.94 7.45 5.21
N HIS A 142 -16.53 7.94 4.11
CA HIS A 142 -17.67 7.27 3.47
C HIS A 142 -17.23 5.90 2.90
N PRO A 143 -18.12 4.90 2.78
CA PRO A 143 -17.75 3.60 2.19
C PRO A 143 -17.05 3.67 0.83
N THR A 144 -17.45 4.60 -0.05
CA THR A 144 -16.80 4.82 -1.35
C THR A 144 -15.35 5.30 -1.18
N ASP A 145 -15.14 6.29 -0.32
CA ASP A 145 -13.81 6.87 -0.06
C ASP A 145 -12.91 5.88 0.69
N TYR A 146 -13.48 5.11 1.61
CA TYR A 146 -12.77 4.04 2.30
C TYR A 146 -12.33 2.93 1.34
N ALA A 147 -13.14 2.59 0.33
CA ALA A 147 -12.73 1.64 -0.70
C ALA A 147 -11.53 2.15 -1.51
N ALA A 148 -11.47 3.46 -1.81
CA ALA A 148 -10.30 4.06 -2.44
C ALA A 148 -9.08 4.05 -1.51
N TYR A 149 -9.25 4.38 -0.23
CA TYR A 149 -8.21 4.28 0.78
C TYR A 149 -7.61 2.86 0.87
N GLU A 150 -8.46 1.83 0.89
CA GLU A 150 -8.01 0.42 0.95
C GLU A 150 -7.14 0.03 -0.25
N LEU A 151 -7.33 0.67 -1.41
CA LEU A 151 -6.46 0.48 -2.56
C LEU A 151 -5.14 1.24 -2.42
N LEU A 152 -5.18 2.47 -1.90
CA LEU A 152 -4.04 3.40 -1.87
C LEU A 152 -3.05 3.15 -0.73
N LYS A 153 -3.50 2.61 0.41
CA LYS A 153 -2.67 2.51 1.63
C LYS A 153 -1.36 1.71 1.47
N ASP A 154 -1.34 0.79 0.51
CA ASP A 154 -0.20 -0.07 0.20
C ASP A 154 0.23 0.05 -1.29
N SER A 155 0.06 1.24 -1.89
CA SER A 155 0.28 1.50 -3.33
C SER A 155 1.53 2.32 -3.66
N ASP A 156 2.54 2.38 -2.78
CA ASP A 156 3.70 3.26 -2.94
C ASP A 156 4.47 3.00 -4.25
N ILE A 157 4.62 1.72 -4.62
CA ILE A 157 5.32 1.30 -5.84
C ILE A 157 4.56 1.75 -7.08
N GLU A 158 3.24 1.55 -7.10
CA GLU A 158 2.38 1.90 -8.23
C GLU A 158 2.29 3.42 -8.41
N GLN A 159 2.25 4.18 -7.31
CA GLN A 159 2.29 5.64 -7.35
C GLN A 159 3.61 6.15 -7.91
N TYR A 160 4.73 5.57 -7.48
CA TYR A 160 6.05 5.90 -8.02
C TYR A 160 6.13 5.62 -9.53
N GLN A 161 5.68 4.43 -9.98
CA GLN A 161 5.69 4.05 -11.39
C GLN A 161 4.82 4.95 -12.25
N LEU A 162 3.62 5.28 -11.76
CA LEU A 162 2.75 6.24 -12.45
C LEU A 162 3.40 7.63 -12.50
N GLY A 163 4.09 8.04 -11.44
CA GLY A 163 4.86 9.29 -11.41
C GLY A 163 5.97 9.32 -12.45
N ASP A 164 6.77 8.25 -12.54
CA ASP A 164 7.85 8.09 -13.51
C ASP A 164 7.32 8.09 -14.96
N TYR A 165 6.27 7.31 -15.23
CA TYR A 165 5.58 7.31 -16.52
C TYR A 165 5.06 8.70 -16.90
N ALA A 166 4.35 9.36 -15.97
CA ALA A 166 3.77 10.69 -16.22
C ALA A 166 4.85 11.76 -16.44
N ALA A 167 6.00 11.65 -15.76
CA ALA A 167 7.15 12.51 -15.99
C ALA A 167 7.74 12.28 -17.39
N GLY A 168 7.92 11.01 -17.80
CA GLY A 168 8.48 10.63 -19.09
C GLY A 168 7.70 11.14 -20.30
N ILE A 169 6.38 11.27 -20.18
CA ILE A 169 5.50 11.73 -21.29
C ILE A 169 5.06 13.19 -21.16
N SER A 170 5.47 13.89 -20.11
CA SER A 170 4.95 15.23 -19.75
C SER A 170 5.04 16.29 -20.84
N ASN A 171 6.05 16.20 -21.73
CA ASN A 171 6.26 17.17 -22.82
C ASN A 171 5.48 16.84 -24.10
N VAL A 172 4.99 15.60 -24.23
CA VAL A 172 4.37 15.10 -25.47
C VAL A 172 2.89 14.87 -25.25
N ALA A 173 2.53 14.19 -24.16
CA ALA A 173 1.18 13.72 -23.90
C ALA A 173 0.88 13.80 -22.38
N PRO A 174 0.85 15.00 -21.78
CA PRO A 174 0.70 15.17 -20.33
C PRO A 174 -0.62 14.59 -19.82
N LEU A 175 -0.59 13.94 -18.66
CA LEU A 175 -1.78 13.42 -17.98
C LEU A 175 -2.34 14.44 -17.01
N SER A 176 -3.65 14.65 -17.03
CA SER A 176 -4.33 15.43 -16.01
C SER A 176 -4.29 14.69 -14.65
N PRO A 177 -4.45 15.40 -13.51
CA PRO A 177 -4.56 14.74 -12.21
C PRO A 177 -5.70 13.72 -12.14
N ALA A 178 -6.81 13.98 -12.85
CA ALA A 178 -7.94 13.07 -12.93
C ALA A 178 -7.58 11.78 -13.67
N ASP A 179 -6.86 11.87 -14.79
CA ASP A 179 -6.42 10.70 -15.57
C ASP A 179 -5.43 9.86 -14.75
N ARG A 180 -4.47 10.50 -14.08
CA ARG A 180 -3.53 9.82 -13.17
C ARG A 180 -4.28 9.04 -12.09
N ARG A 181 -5.26 9.66 -11.45
CA ARG A 181 -6.10 9.00 -10.44
C ARG A 181 -6.84 7.80 -11.02
N ALA A 182 -7.45 7.95 -12.19
CA ALA A 182 -8.20 6.88 -12.86
C ALA A 182 -7.30 5.71 -13.23
N ILE A 183 -6.13 5.98 -13.83
CA ILE A 183 -5.11 4.97 -14.17
C ILE A 183 -4.69 4.20 -12.91
N LEU A 184 -4.31 4.91 -11.85
CA LEU A 184 -3.85 4.29 -10.60
C LEU A 184 -4.93 3.40 -9.97
N LEU A 185 -6.14 3.92 -9.77
CA LEU A 185 -7.20 3.16 -9.10
C LEU A 185 -7.64 1.94 -9.93
N THR A 186 -7.66 2.07 -11.26
CA THR A 186 -7.93 0.95 -12.17
C THR A 186 -6.85 -0.12 -12.02
N LYS A 187 -5.57 0.27 -12.06
CA LYS A 187 -4.43 -0.62 -11.87
C LYS A 187 -4.51 -1.37 -10.55
N LEU A 188 -4.77 -0.67 -9.45
CA LEU A 188 -4.86 -1.24 -8.11
C LEU A 188 -6.04 -2.22 -7.96
N ASN A 189 -7.18 -1.91 -8.56
CA ASN A 189 -8.34 -2.81 -8.57
C ASN A 189 -8.01 -4.13 -9.27
N TYR A 190 -7.47 -4.08 -10.49
CA TYR A 190 -7.10 -5.31 -11.19
C TYR A 190 -5.95 -6.05 -10.52
N LYS A 191 -4.97 -5.34 -9.96
CA LYS A 191 -3.88 -5.96 -9.19
C LYS A 191 -4.43 -6.74 -7.99
N ARG A 192 -5.44 -6.20 -7.28
CA ARG A 192 -6.12 -6.90 -6.19
C ARG A 192 -6.79 -8.20 -6.67
N TYR A 193 -7.50 -8.15 -7.80
CA TYR A 193 -8.10 -9.37 -8.39
C TYR A 193 -7.03 -10.40 -8.77
N PHE A 194 -5.94 -9.97 -9.39
CA PHE A 194 -4.84 -10.88 -9.75
C PHE A 194 -4.17 -11.51 -8.52
N ARG A 195 -3.96 -10.74 -7.43
CA ARG A 195 -3.45 -11.28 -6.16
C ARG A 195 -4.35 -12.37 -5.58
N GLN A 196 -5.67 -12.22 -5.69
CA GLN A 196 -6.61 -13.25 -5.28
C GLN A 196 -6.42 -14.53 -6.11
N VAL A 197 -6.28 -14.42 -7.44
CA VAL A 197 -5.99 -15.57 -8.30
C VAL A 197 -4.66 -16.23 -7.93
N LEU A 198 -3.63 -15.44 -7.62
CA LEU A 198 -2.34 -15.97 -7.17
C LEU A 198 -2.48 -16.76 -5.87
N PHE A 199 -3.25 -16.25 -4.91
CA PHE A 199 -3.52 -16.93 -3.64
C PHE A 199 -4.30 -18.23 -3.85
N ASP A 200 -5.41 -18.16 -4.58
CA ASP A 200 -6.31 -19.31 -4.83
C ASP A 200 -5.64 -20.39 -5.68
N SER A 201 -4.64 -20.04 -6.49
CA SER A 201 -3.87 -21.01 -7.27
C SER A 201 -3.06 -21.98 -6.40
N GLY A 202 -2.78 -21.61 -5.15
CA GLY A 202 -1.92 -22.40 -4.26
C GLY A 202 -0.47 -22.52 -4.74
N VAL A 203 -0.01 -21.78 -5.76
CA VAL A 203 1.34 -21.93 -6.35
C VAL A 203 2.48 -21.78 -5.33
N LEU A 204 2.21 -21.10 -4.22
CA LEU A 204 3.15 -20.90 -3.12
C LEU A 204 3.14 -22.05 -2.09
N ASN A 205 2.31 -23.07 -2.30
CA ASN A 205 2.28 -24.27 -1.46
C ASN A 205 3.51 -25.14 -1.77
N PRO A 206 4.39 -25.39 -0.79
CA PRO A 206 5.59 -26.19 -0.99
C PRO A 206 5.30 -27.66 -1.33
N ASP A 207 4.10 -28.15 -1.02
CA ASP A 207 3.72 -29.56 -1.18
C ASP A 207 3.19 -29.91 -2.58
N LEU A 208 3.11 -28.94 -3.51
CA LEU A 208 2.67 -29.20 -4.88
C LEU A 208 3.65 -30.12 -5.61
N SER A 209 3.13 -31.13 -6.29
CA SER A 209 3.90 -31.91 -7.25
C SER A 209 4.38 -31.02 -8.41
N PRO A 210 5.45 -31.40 -9.12
CA PRO A 210 5.93 -30.63 -10.28
C PRO A 210 4.86 -30.37 -11.34
N ALA A 211 3.96 -31.35 -11.58
CA ALA A 211 2.87 -31.21 -12.53
C ALA A 211 1.81 -30.20 -12.07
N GLU A 212 1.43 -30.23 -10.80
CA GLU A 212 0.48 -29.27 -10.20
C GLU A 212 1.07 -27.86 -10.20
N LYS A 213 2.35 -27.72 -9.86
CA LYS A 213 3.06 -26.43 -9.91
C LYS A 213 3.08 -25.86 -11.33
N GLN A 214 3.35 -26.69 -12.33
CA GLN A 214 3.32 -26.27 -13.73
C GLN A 214 1.92 -25.81 -14.16
N GLN A 215 0.88 -26.56 -13.76
CA GLN A 215 -0.51 -26.18 -14.03
C GLN A 215 -0.90 -24.87 -13.35
N ALA A 216 -0.50 -24.67 -12.08
CA ALA A 216 -0.74 -23.43 -11.34
C ALA A 216 -0.06 -22.24 -12.02
N ILE A 217 1.22 -22.37 -12.42
CA ILE A 217 1.96 -21.32 -13.13
C ILE A 217 1.31 -20.99 -14.50
N ALA A 218 0.83 -22.00 -15.24
CA ALA A 218 0.11 -21.77 -16.48
C ALA A 218 -1.21 -21.00 -16.25
N GLY A 219 -1.93 -21.31 -15.18
CA GLY A 219 -3.13 -20.59 -14.77
C GLY A 219 -2.84 -19.12 -14.41
N ILE A 220 -1.80 -18.89 -13.60
CA ILE A 220 -1.37 -17.53 -13.23
C ILE A 220 -0.90 -16.73 -14.44
N SER A 221 -0.17 -17.36 -15.37
CA SER A 221 0.29 -16.71 -16.59
C SER A 221 -0.88 -16.19 -17.42
N ARG A 222 -1.94 -17.00 -17.58
CA ARG A 222 -3.16 -16.59 -18.26
C ARG A 222 -3.88 -15.46 -17.53
N ALA A 223 -4.00 -15.56 -16.21
CA ALA A 223 -4.63 -14.51 -15.39
C ALA A 223 -3.84 -13.19 -15.45
N LEU A 224 -2.52 -13.24 -15.57
CA LEU A 224 -1.67 -12.06 -15.73
C LEU A 224 -1.90 -11.39 -17.08
N GLU A 225 -2.04 -12.18 -18.16
CA GLU A 225 -2.38 -11.68 -19.49
C GLU A 225 -3.78 -11.06 -19.53
N GLU A 226 -4.77 -11.70 -18.89
CA GLU A 226 -6.13 -11.18 -18.77
C GLU A 226 -6.18 -9.88 -17.95
N TYR A 227 -5.44 -9.81 -16.84
CA TYR A 227 -5.24 -8.58 -16.08
C TYR A 227 -4.72 -7.47 -17.00
N LYS A 228 -3.60 -7.70 -17.70
CA LYS A 228 -3.01 -6.68 -18.59
C LYS A 228 -4.04 -6.15 -19.59
N ASN A 229 -4.71 -7.05 -20.29
CA ASN A 229 -5.62 -6.68 -21.36
C ASN A 229 -6.82 -5.91 -20.83
N SER A 230 -7.42 -6.39 -19.73
CA SER A 230 -8.59 -5.75 -19.11
C SER A 230 -8.23 -4.37 -18.53
N TYR A 231 -7.08 -4.25 -17.88
CA TYR A 231 -6.57 -2.98 -17.37
C TYR A 231 -6.35 -1.96 -18.49
N LEU A 232 -5.66 -2.35 -19.58
CA LEU A 232 -5.40 -1.45 -20.69
C LEU A 232 -6.69 -1.04 -21.42
N GLU A 233 -7.62 -1.99 -21.61
CA GLU A 233 -8.93 -1.70 -22.20
C GLU A 233 -9.72 -0.71 -21.35
N GLU A 234 -9.77 -0.93 -20.02
CA GLU A 234 -10.49 -0.03 -19.12
C GLU A 234 -9.81 1.34 -19.02
N VAL A 235 -8.48 1.41 -18.98
CA VAL A 235 -7.79 2.71 -18.89
C VAL A 235 -7.95 3.53 -20.16
N ARG A 236 -8.11 2.89 -21.32
CA ARG A 236 -8.30 3.60 -22.59
C ARG A 236 -9.44 4.61 -22.54
N GLN A 237 -10.50 4.35 -21.76
CA GLN A 237 -11.65 5.25 -21.66
C GLN A 237 -11.33 6.59 -20.96
N TYR A 238 -10.21 6.66 -20.22
CA TYR A 238 -9.79 7.87 -19.49
C TYR A 238 -8.74 8.68 -20.25
N LEU A 239 -8.12 8.11 -21.28
CA LEU A 239 -7.08 8.77 -22.06
C LEU A 239 -7.71 9.47 -23.26
N PHE A 240 -7.49 10.78 -23.36
CA PHE A 240 -8.09 11.60 -24.40
C PHE A 240 -7.38 11.47 -25.75
N ASP A 241 -6.12 11.06 -25.75
CA ASP A 241 -5.28 10.96 -26.93
C ASP A 241 -4.76 9.53 -27.14
N ASP A 242 -4.77 9.07 -28.39
CA ASP A 242 -4.20 7.78 -28.79
C ASP A 242 -2.70 7.70 -28.48
N GLU A 243 -1.99 8.85 -28.46
CA GLU A 243 -0.58 8.89 -28.08
C GLU A 243 -0.37 8.58 -26.59
N GLN A 244 -1.20 9.12 -25.69
CA GLN A 244 -1.18 8.77 -24.26
C GLN A 244 -1.36 7.26 -24.07
N TYR A 245 -2.36 6.69 -24.75
CA TYR A 245 -2.65 5.25 -24.66
C TYR A 245 -1.53 4.39 -25.25
N ALA A 246 -0.97 4.76 -26.40
CA ALA A 246 0.14 4.04 -27.00
C ALA A 246 1.37 4.01 -26.08
N LEU A 247 1.71 5.15 -25.47
CA LEU A 247 2.82 5.25 -24.52
C LEU A 247 2.57 4.45 -23.24
N LEU A 248 1.35 4.50 -22.67
CA LEU A 248 1.00 3.70 -21.50
C LEU A 248 1.10 2.20 -21.81
N ARG A 249 0.52 1.78 -22.93
CA ARG A 249 0.54 0.39 -23.38
C ARG A 249 1.96 -0.13 -23.53
N ASN A 250 2.87 0.65 -24.10
CA ASN A 250 4.27 0.26 -24.24
C ASN A 250 4.94 0.11 -22.87
N TYR A 251 4.79 1.10 -21.99
CA TYR A 251 5.35 1.08 -20.63
C TYR A 251 4.87 -0.13 -19.83
N GLU A 252 3.57 -0.39 -19.81
CA GLU A 252 3.00 -1.50 -19.05
C GLU A 252 3.39 -2.84 -19.69
N SER A 253 3.38 -2.96 -21.02
CA SER A 253 3.74 -4.22 -21.69
C SER A 253 5.14 -4.69 -21.34
N SER A 254 6.13 -3.78 -21.21
CA SER A 254 7.48 -4.17 -20.78
C SER A 254 7.51 -4.69 -19.33
N GLU A 255 6.78 -4.05 -18.41
CA GLU A 255 6.69 -4.51 -17.03
C GLU A 255 6.02 -5.90 -16.95
N PHE A 256 4.94 -6.09 -17.69
CA PHE A 256 4.22 -7.37 -17.78
C PHE A 256 5.07 -8.50 -18.37
N GLU A 257 5.84 -8.23 -19.42
CA GLU A 257 6.73 -9.22 -20.04
C GLU A 257 7.85 -9.65 -19.10
N ALA A 258 8.47 -8.70 -18.40
CA ALA A 258 9.47 -9.00 -17.38
C ALA A 258 8.89 -9.89 -16.28
N GLU A 259 7.64 -9.66 -15.91
CA GLU A 259 6.97 -10.37 -14.85
C GLU A 259 6.54 -11.79 -15.27
N LEU A 260 6.04 -11.94 -16.50
CA LEU A 260 5.76 -13.24 -17.10
C LEU A 260 7.01 -14.09 -17.27
N ALA A 261 8.16 -13.48 -17.61
CA ALA A 261 9.43 -14.17 -17.71
C ALA A 261 9.87 -14.77 -16.36
N LYS A 262 9.66 -14.05 -15.25
CA LYS A 262 9.94 -14.54 -13.89
C LYS A 262 9.04 -15.71 -13.49
N LEU A 263 7.73 -15.63 -13.81
CA LEU A 263 6.81 -16.74 -13.56
C LEU A 263 7.27 -18.02 -14.28
N ARG A 264 7.68 -17.89 -15.54
CA ARG A 264 8.15 -19.01 -16.35
C ARG A 264 9.48 -19.58 -15.84
N SER A 265 10.40 -18.75 -15.36
CA SER A 265 11.66 -19.27 -14.77
C SER A 265 11.42 -20.09 -13.50
N MET A 266 10.37 -19.80 -12.72
CA MET A 266 10.00 -20.59 -11.54
C MET A 266 9.40 -21.98 -11.87
N ALA A 267 8.95 -22.19 -13.12
CA ALA A 267 8.45 -23.47 -13.60
C ALA A 267 9.54 -24.39 -14.16
N GLY A 268 10.67 -23.84 -14.60
CA GLY A 268 11.75 -24.56 -15.27
C GLY A 268 12.97 -24.86 -14.40
N GLY A 269 12.92 -24.53 -13.10
CA GLY A 269 13.97 -24.78 -12.11
C GLY A 269 13.58 -25.83 -11.07
#